data_AF-A0A2M7R1N7-F1
#
_entry.id   AF-A0A2M7R1N7-F1
#
_cell.length_a   1.000
_cell.length_b   1.000
_cell.length_c   1.000
_cell.angle_alpha   90.00
_cell.angle_beta   90.00
_cell.angle_gamma   90.00
#
_symmetry.space_group_name_H-M   'P 1'
#
loop_
_entity.id
_entity.type
_entity.pdbx_description
1 polymer ?
#
loop_
_entity_poly.entity_id
_entity_poly.type
_entity_poly.pdbx_seq_one_letter_code
_entity_poly.pdbx_strand_id
1 'polypeptide(L)' 'MKEEIIMEEKIKLLERELVTLTEKLEAVNAALKEIGDLKHEIKGLKLFLGRAYPNFKNKFPEIMQKIFKK' A
#
# COMPACT_ATOMS: atom_id res chain seq x y z
N MET A 1 46.43 -5.07 -6.17
CA MET A 1 46.40 -3.93 -5.23
C MET A 1 45.42 -2.82 -5.63
N LYS A 2 45.67 -1.95 -6.64
CA LYS A 2 44.74 -0.82 -6.94
C LYS A 2 43.36 -1.28 -7.44
N GLU A 3 43.32 -2.31 -8.30
CA GLU A 3 42.07 -2.86 -8.83
C GLU A 3 41.24 -3.59 -7.78
N GLU A 4 41.88 -4.30 -6.85
CA GLU A 4 41.20 -4.93 -5.70
C GLU A 4 40.53 -3.89 -4.80
N ILE A 5 41.22 -2.78 -4.49
CA ILE A 5 40.66 -1.71 -3.65
C ILE A 5 39.42 -1.12 -4.32
N ILE A 6 39.48 -0.82 -5.63
CA ILE A 6 38.33 -0.30 -6.38
C ILE A 6 37.18 -1.31 -6.40
N MET A 7 37.48 -2.59 -6.53
CA MET A 7 36.47 -3.65 -6.52
C MET A 7 35.80 -3.76 -5.15
N GLU A 8 36.57 -3.67 -4.08
CA GLU A 8 36.06 -3.72 -2.71
C GLU A 8 35.19 -2.51 -2.37
N GLU A 9 35.55 -1.31 -2.84
CA GLU A 9 34.72 -0.10 -2.71
C GLU A 9 33.38 -0.23 -3.45
N LYS A 10 33.39 -0.81 -4.65
CA LYS A 10 32.16 -1.08 -5.42
C LYS A 10 31.27 -2.09 -4.72
N ILE A 11 31.83 -3.15 -4.15
CA ILE A 11 31.07 -4.14 -3.38
C ILE A 11 30.40 -3.48 -2.18
N LYS A 12 31.15 -2.69 -1.40
CA LYS A 12 30.60 -1.94 -0.25
C LYS A 12 29.49 -0.98 -0.65
N LEU A 13 29.59 -0.35 -1.82
CA LEU A 13 28.53 0.51 -2.34
C LEU A 13 27.27 -0.30 -2.67
N LEU A 14 27.42 -1.40 -3.40
CA LEU A 14 26.31 -2.29 -3.77
C LEU A 14 25.62 -2.89 -2.54
N GLU A 15 26.37 -3.26 -1.51
CA GLU A 15 25.81 -3.76 -0.25
C GLU A 15 24.92 -2.71 0.43
N ARG A 16 25.36 -1.44 0.47
CA ARG A 16 24.55 -0.34 1.02
C ARG A 16 23.31 -0.07 0.20
N GLU A 17 23.42 -0.13 -1.13
CA GLU A 17 22.28 0.02 -2.02
C GLU A 17 21.26 -1.12 -1.83
N LEU A 18 21.71 -2.36 -1.66
CA LEU A 18 20.86 -3.50 -1.35
C LEU A 18 20.11 -3.32 -0.02
N VAL A 19 20.80 -2.88 1.04
CA VAL A 19 20.15 -2.57 2.32
C VAL A 19 19.07 -1.51 2.13
N THR A 20 19.40 -0.41 1.44
CA THR A 20 18.46 0.68 1.18
C THR A 20 17.25 0.22 0.36
N LEU A 21 17.45 -0.66 -0.62
CA LEU A 21 16.36 -1.22 -1.43
C LEU A 21 15.46 -2.14 -0.60
N THR A 22 16.04 -2.98 0.26
CA THR A 22 15.28 -3.84 1.17
C THR A 22 14.42 -3.03 2.14
N GLU A 23 14.98 -2.00 2.76
CA GLU A 23 14.23 -1.11 3.67
C GLU A 23 13.03 -0.44 2.97
N LYS A 24 13.24 0.04 1.74
CA LYS A 24 12.15 0.62 0.93
C LYS A 24 11.10 -0.41 0.56
N LEU A 25 11.51 -1.64 0.24
CA LEU A 25 10.58 -2.73 -0.09
C LEU A 25 9.71 -3.10 1.12
N GLU A 26 10.29 -3.17 2.31
CA GLU A 26 9.57 -3.42 3.56
C GLU A 26 8.55 -2.31 3.86
N ALA A 27 8.95 -1.04 3.69
CA ALA A 27 8.05 0.10 3.87
C ALA A 27 6.86 0.06 2.90
N VAL A 28 7.11 -0.26 1.62
CA VAL A 28 6.04 -0.41 0.62
C VAL A 28 5.13 -1.59 0.96
N ASN A 29 5.68 -2.71 1.42
CA ASN A 29 4.90 -3.87 1.81
C ASN A 29 3.99 -3.58 3.01
N ALA A 30 4.48 -2.83 3.99
CA ALA A 30 3.68 -2.36 5.12
C ALA A 30 2.51 -1.46 4.66
N ALA A 31 2.79 -0.47 3.80
CA ALA A 31 1.75 0.41 3.26
C ALA A 31 0.70 -0.35 2.43
N LEU A 32 1.11 -1.36 1.65
CA LEU A 32 0.18 -2.21 0.90
C LEU A 32 -0.74 -3.02 1.82
N LYS A 33 -0.22 -3.49 2.95
CA LYS A 33 -1.02 -4.18 3.96
C LYS A 33 -2.07 -3.24 4.57
N GLU A 34 -1.69 -2.02 4.95
CA GLU A 34 -2.63 -1.01 5.47
C GLU A 34 -3.73 -0.67 4.46
N ILE A 35 -3.38 -0.50 3.19
CA ILE A 35 -4.37 -0.31 2.11
C ILE A 35 -5.32 -1.52 2.01
N GLY A 36 -4.79 -2.73 2.18
CA GLY A 36 -5.57 -3.95 2.27
C GLY A 36 -6.59 -3.92 3.41
N ASP A 37 -6.16 -3.53 4.60
CA ASP A 37 -7.01 -3.44 5.80
C ASP A 37 -8.09 -2.37 5.63
N LEU A 38 -7.73 -1.17 5.17
CA LEU A 38 -8.68 -0.10 4.83
C LEU A 38 -9.73 -0.54 3.81
N LYS A 39 -9.33 -1.33 2.81
CA LYS A 39 -10.27 -1.90 1.83
C LYS A 39 -11.28 -2.85 2.47
N HIS A 40 -10.88 -3.61 3.51
CA HIS A 40 -11.80 -4.46 4.27
C HIS A 40 -12.74 -3.63 5.14
N GLU A 41 -12.24 -2.61 5.84
CA GLU A 41 -13.07 -1.71 6.63
C GLU A 41 -14.12 -1.00 5.77
N ILE A 42 -13.71 -0.46 4.62
CA ILE A 42 -14.63 0.19 3.66
C ILE A 42 -15.71 -0.79 3.18
N LYS A 43 -15.37 -2.08 2.95
CA LYS A 43 -16.38 -3.10 2.61
C LYS A 43 -17.33 -3.34 3.78
N GLY A 44 -16.83 -3.41 5.01
CA GLY A 44 -17.65 -3.53 6.22
C GLY A 44 -18.64 -2.36 6.35
N LEU A 45 -18.16 -1.13 6.20
CA LEU A 45 -18.98 0.07 6.21
C LEU A 45 -20.05 0.05 5.11
N LYS A 46 -19.71 -0.39 3.89
CA LYS A 46 -20.70 -0.57 2.80
C LYS A 46 -21.83 -1.52 3.20
N LEU A 47 -21.49 -2.68 3.77
CA LEU A 47 -22.46 -3.68 4.19
C LEU A 47 -23.34 -3.15 5.32
N PHE A 48 -22.73 -2.47 6.29
CA PHE A 48 -23.45 -1.86 7.41
C PHE A 48 -24.43 -0.79 6.93
N LEU A 49 -23.98 0.17 6.11
CA LEU A 49 -24.82 1.25 5.59
C LEU A 49 -25.98 0.71 4.73
N GLY A 50 -25.72 -0.30 3.90
CA GLY A 50 -26.77 -0.94 3.12
C GLY A 50 -27.86 -1.62 3.96
N ARG A 51 -27.51 -2.12 5.16
CA ARG A 51 -28.46 -2.75 6.10
C ARG A 51 -29.17 -1.71 6.97
N ALA A 52 -28.43 -0.78 7.56
CA ALA A 52 -28.96 0.21 8.49
C ALA A 52 -29.81 1.28 7.78
N TYR A 53 -29.47 1.61 6.53
CA TYR A 53 -30.14 2.64 5.75
C TYR A 53 -30.43 2.16 4.32
N PRO A 54 -31.50 1.39 4.09
CA PRO A 54 -31.81 0.81 2.79
C PRO A 54 -31.94 1.84 1.65
N ASN A 55 -32.41 3.05 1.98
CA ASN A 55 -32.57 4.17 1.04
C ASN A 55 -31.32 5.06 0.91
N PHE A 56 -30.22 4.75 1.60
CA PHE A 56 -28.97 5.52 1.54
C PHE A 56 -28.44 5.64 0.12
N LYS A 57 -28.57 4.56 -0.68
CA LYS A 57 -28.14 4.54 -2.07
C LYS A 57 -28.84 5.60 -2.93
N ASN A 58 -30.13 5.80 -2.67
CA ASN A 58 -30.97 6.73 -3.43
C ASN A 58 -30.79 8.17 -2.95
N LYS A 59 -30.49 8.36 -1.66
CA LYS A 59 -30.24 9.69 -1.08
C LYS A 59 -28.85 10.24 -1.36
N PHE A 60 -27.85 9.37 -1.53
CA PHE A 60 -26.45 9.77 -1.73
C PHE A 60 -25.78 9.04 -2.90
N PRO A 61 -26.30 9.21 -4.14
CA PRO A 61 -25.78 8.52 -5.32
C PRO A 61 -24.30 8.85 -5.62
N GLU A 62 -23.83 10.06 -5.30
CA GLU A 62 -22.43 10.46 -5.51
C GLU A 62 -21.45 9.72 -4.60
N ILE A 63 -21.83 9.53 -3.32
CA ILE A 63 -21.07 8.75 -2.36
C ILE A 63 -21.04 7.29 -2.82
N MET A 64 -22.17 6.79 -3.32
CA MET A 64 -22.24 5.45 -3.90
C MET A 64 -21.33 5.30 -5.12
N GLN A 65 -21.22 6.28 -6.01
CA GLN A 65 -20.31 6.19 -7.16
C GLN A 65 -18.84 6.15 -6.74
N LYS A 66 -18.44 6.95 -5.76
CA LYS A 66 -17.07 6.96 -5.23
C LYS A 66 -16.71 5.65 -4.52
N ILE A 67 -17.68 5.07 -3.83
CA ILE A 67 -17.48 3.85 -3.04
C ILE A 67 -17.64 2.58 -3.90
N PHE A 68 -18.50 2.55 -4.91
CA PHE A 68 -18.84 1.35 -5.71
C PHE A 68 -18.23 1.30 -7.11
N LYS A 69 -17.40 2.28 -7.51
CA LYS A 69 -16.63 2.17 -8.76
C LYS A 69 -15.80 0.88 -8.71
N LYS A 70 -16.10 -0.03 -9.65
CA LYS A 70 -15.41 -1.31 -9.86
C LYS A 70 -13.97 -1.07 -10.27
#